data_AF-A0A9D8RZZ8-F1
#
_entry.id   AF-A0A9D8RZZ8-F1
#
_cell.length_a   1.000
_cell.length_b   1.000
_cell.length_c   1.000
_cell.angle_alpha   90.00
_cell.angle_beta   90.00
_cell.angle_gamma   90.00
#
_symmetry.space_group_name_H-M   'P 1'
#
loop_
_entity.id
_entity.type
_entity.pdbx_description
1 polymer ?
#
loop_
_entity_poly.entity_id
_entity_poly.type
_entity_poly.pdbx_seq_one_letter_code
_entity_poly.pdbx_strand_id
1 'polypeptide(L)'
;MKINRRMVLTLLCALLLMLVGCGTQADEKPEFQEEPELQEKPEFQEKPELQDESEFLSQVEFSYMTDEETQELVREAMRTAGISDARQQVFFEHADQFYSAAGEYLTEGFRTAYISELPLYDPYALQDAWARAYPDLLGYNCRITAYSLMADFIQIDNSAEKRDEYLAFDLYALDADSSAFLSGQERDSFRVLFSAVPTDNTQDVDIHVKNIQKVWKERGISFENHSGISMISVFLHDKLDENGDELFIGHAGVLLEQPDGELLFVEKAAFQEPYQVTRLADRREVNDYLMGRYDISYGQETARPVIFENDKLLNGYRVNPNHSGSNVSLPTETMQETQGEDSEGISVFTGTLESKKDTMFIIVNESGEAYPVGFEQAPEGYGELKEGDRVVMEYTGKLSVVDSFTGEIISLRRTE
;
A
#
# COMPACT_ATOMS: atom_id res chain seq x y z
N MET A 1 -23.90 9.61 32.26
CA MET A 1 -23.21 10.92 32.18
C MET A 1 -22.92 11.17 30.71
N LYS A 2 -23.63 12.12 30.08
CA LYS A 2 -23.47 12.42 28.64
C LYS A 2 -22.18 13.20 28.46
N ILE A 3 -21.21 12.64 27.74
CA ILE A 3 -19.95 13.31 27.40
C ILE A 3 -20.01 13.67 25.91
N ASN A 4 -19.62 14.91 25.62
CA ASN A 4 -19.81 15.65 24.38
C ASN A 4 -18.94 15.12 23.21
N ARG A 5 -19.56 14.93 22.03
CA ARG A 5 -18.98 14.48 20.75
C ARG A 5 -18.04 15.50 20.06
N ARG A 6 -17.28 16.31 20.80
CA ARG A 6 -16.45 17.40 20.25
C ARG A 6 -14.97 17.39 20.67
N MET A 7 -14.48 16.28 21.22
CA MET A 7 -13.12 16.22 21.78
C MET A 7 -12.33 14.94 21.40
N VAL A 8 -12.56 14.39 20.20
CA VAL A 8 -11.79 13.23 19.69
C VAL A 8 -11.15 13.49 18.31
N LEU A 9 -11.35 14.68 17.71
CA LEU A 9 -10.91 14.97 16.34
C LEU A 9 -9.75 15.99 16.25
N THR A 10 -8.83 15.97 17.22
CA THR A 10 -7.66 16.87 17.22
C THR A 10 -6.50 16.22 17.94
N LEU A 11 -5.83 15.28 17.26
CA LEU A 11 -4.45 14.82 17.57
C LEU A 11 -3.98 13.86 16.48
N LEU A 12 -3.81 14.38 15.26
CA LEU A 12 -2.99 13.82 14.18
C LEU A 12 -2.82 14.95 13.16
N CYS A 13 -1.90 15.85 13.48
CA CYS A 13 -1.32 16.92 12.65
C CYS A 13 -0.84 18.02 13.60
N ALA A 14 0.31 17.82 14.24
CA ALA A 14 1.15 18.91 14.76
C ALA A 14 2.44 18.33 15.34
N LEU A 15 3.53 18.40 14.57
CA LEU A 15 4.89 18.75 14.98
C LEU A 15 5.73 18.70 13.68
N LEU A 16 6.51 19.70 13.26
CA LEU A 16 6.88 20.98 13.83
C LEU A 16 7.51 21.82 12.68
N LEU A 17 6.94 22.99 12.37
CA LEU A 17 7.60 24.06 11.61
C LEU A 17 8.46 24.87 12.60
N MET A 18 9.62 25.40 12.12
CA MET A 18 10.50 26.46 12.69
C MET A 18 11.85 25.93 13.23
N LEU A 19 13.05 26.44 12.90
CA LEU A 19 13.55 27.66 12.23
C LEU A 19 15.01 27.39 11.78
N VAL A 20 15.40 27.82 10.57
CA VAL A 20 16.82 28.04 10.23
C VAL A 20 17.17 29.50 10.54
N GLY A 21 18.08 29.67 11.52
CA GLY A 21 18.75 30.94 11.81
C GLY A 21 20.05 31.07 11.01
N CYS A 22 20.33 32.31 10.59
CA CYS A 22 21.43 32.82 9.79
C CYS A 22 22.84 32.23 10.02
N GLY A 23 23.66 32.22 8.96
CA GLY A 23 25.11 32.13 9.09
C GLY A 23 25.87 32.15 7.76
N THR A 24 26.22 33.33 7.28
CA THR A 24 27.10 33.67 6.15
C THR A 24 28.45 32.94 6.14
N GLN A 25 28.97 32.55 4.97
CA GLN A 25 30.16 33.20 4.36
C GLN A 25 30.53 32.60 2.99
N ALA A 26 30.83 33.51 2.06
CA ALA A 26 31.48 33.28 0.79
C ALA A 26 33.00 33.22 0.94
N ASP A 27 33.62 32.71 -0.13
CA ASP A 27 35.03 32.82 -0.53
C ASP A 27 36.06 31.98 0.23
N GLU A 28 36.64 30.99 -0.47
CA GLU A 28 37.94 31.15 -1.13
C GLU A 28 38.32 29.90 -1.93
N LYS A 29 38.86 30.12 -3.13
CA LYS A 29 39.41 29.10 -4.03
C LYS A 29 40.93 29.16 -3.91
N PRO A 30 41.64 28.06 -3.56
CA PRO A 30 43.07 27.96 -3.86
C PRO A 30 43.36 26.84 -4.87
N GLU A 31 43.87 27.29 -6.01
CA GLU A 31 45.10 26.84 -6.68
C GLU A 31 45.47 25.34 -6.68
N PHE A 32 45.47 24.80 -7.91
CA PHE A 32 45.88 23.46 -8.33
C PHE A 32 47.37 23.21 -8.07
N GLN A 33 47.69 22.12 -7.36
CA GLN A 33 48.99 21.46 -7.43
C GLN A 33 48.78 20.07 -8.03
N GLU A 34 49.48 19.78 -9.13
CA GLU A 34 49.52 18.46 -9.77
C GLU A 34 50.32 17.47 -8.90
N GLU A 35 49.69 16.34 -8.58
CA GLU A 35 50.32 15.13 -8.01
C GLU A 35 49.74 13.89 -8.73
N PRO A 36 50.43 12.73 -8.66
CA PRO A 36 50.85 11.97 -9.85
C PRO A 36 49.86 10.89 -10.30
N GLU A 37 50.16 10.31 -11.47
CA GLU A 37 49.42 9.28 -12.21
C GLU A 37 48.71 8.20 -11.35
N LEU A 38 47.43 8.00 -11.69
CA LEU A 38 46.54 6.94 -11.22
C LEU A 38 47.23 5.56 -11.21
N GLN A 39 47.25 4.93 -10.04
CA GLN A 39 47.20 3.47 -9.95
C GLN A 39 45.76 3.02 -10.20
N GLU A 40 45.59 2.04 -11.08
CA GLU A 40 44.32 1.47 -11.51
C GLU A 40 43.41 1.14 -10.32
N LYS A 41 42.19 1.70 -10.34
CA LYS A 41 41.09 1.26 -9.48
C LYS A 41 40.84 -0.23 -9.76
N PRO A 42 40.59 -1.06 -8.72
CA PRO A 42 40.11 -2.41 -8.96
C PRO A 42 38.79 -2.31 -9.73
N GLU A 43 38.75 -2.97 -10.87
CA GLU A 43 37.58 -3.16 -11.72
C GLU A 43 36.46 -3.73 -10.85
N PHE A 44 35.46 -2.90 -10.52
CA PHE A 44 34.24 -3.36 -9.88
C PHE A 44 33.52 -4.19 -10.95
N GLN A 45 33.66 -5.50 -10.88
CA GLN A 45 32.85 -6.39 -11.68
C GLN A 45 31.41 -6.18 -11.24
N GLU A 46 30.63 -5.48 -12.08
CA GLU A 46 29.18 -5.56 -12.01
C GLU A 46 28.81 -7.04 -11.98
N LYS A 47 28.31 -7.47 -10.84
CA LYS A 47 27.67 -8.77 -10.70
C LYS A 47 26.51 -8.74 -11.69
N PRO A 48 26.41 -9.69 -12.64
CA PRO A 48 25.29 -9.67 -13.57
C PRO A 48 24.01 -9.81 -12.75
N GLU A 49 23.19 -8.76 -12.73
CA GLU A 49 21.78 -8.91 -12.41
C GLU A 49 21.23 -9.92 -13.42
N LEU A 50 20.85 -11.09 -12.92
CA LEU A 50 20.08 -12.06 -13.70
C LEU A 50 18.69 -11.45 -13.91
N GLN A 51 18.57 -10.54 -14.89
CA GLN A 51 17.28 -10.18 -15.44
C GLN A 51 16.77 -11.40 -16.19
N ASP A 52 15.84 -12.12 -15.56
CA ASP A 52 15.03 -13.12 -16.23
C ASP A 52 14.23 -12.41 -17.34
N GLU A 53 14.57 -12.70 -18.60
CA GLU A 53 13.95 -12.10 -19.81
C GLU A 53 12.47 -12.49 -20.02
N SER A 54 11.88 -13.27 -19.12
CA SER A 54 10.44 -13.56 -19.17
C SER A 54 9.60 -12.30 -18.97
N GLU A 55 8.57 -12.16 -19.80
CA GLU A 55 7.62 -11.05 -19.75
C GLU A 55 7.03 -10.89 -18.34
N PHE A 56 6.89 -9.65 -17.88
CA PHE A 56 6.26 -9.33 -16.62
C PHE A 56 4.76 -9.56 -16.71
N LEU A 57 4.17 -10.25 -15.74
CA LEU A 57 2.74 -10.55 -15.75
C LEU A 57 1.93 -9.26 -15.83
N SER A 58 1.06 -9.15 -16.83
CA SER A 58 0.22 -7.96 -17.05
C SER A 58 -1.25 -8.19 -16.68
N GLN A 59 -1.70 -9.45 -16.70
CA GLN A 59 -3.07 -9.85 -16.40
C GLN A 59 -3.11 -10.97 -15.38
N VAL A 60 -4.18 -11.03 -14.59
CA VAL A 60 -4.43 -12.10 -13.63
C VAL A 60 -5.86 -12.60 -13.73
N GLU A 61 -6.05 -13.91 -13.50
CA GLU A 61 -7.36 -14.50 -13.28
C GLU A 61 -7.68 -14.48 -11.78
N PHE A 62 -8.79 -13.87 -11.39
CA PHE A 62 -9.19 -13.71 -9.99
C PHE A 62 -10.71 -13.78 -9.82
N SER A 63 -11.15 -14.02 -8.60
CA SER A 63 -12.57 -13.99 -8.19
C SER A 63 -12.72 -13.24 -6.87
N TYR A 64 -13.85 -12.53 -6.71
CA TYR A 64 -14.26 -11.92 -5.44
C TYR A 64 -15.04 -12.88 -4.54
N MET A 65 -15.03 -14.18 -4.83
CA MET A 65 -15.60 -15.23 -3.99
C MET A 65 -17.07 -15.00 -3.58
N THR A 66 -17.86 -14.34 -4.42
CA THR A 66 -19.29 -14.08 -4.14
C THR A 66 -20.17 -15.29 -4.44
N ASP A 67 -19.67 -16.26 -5.23
CA ASP A 67 -20.34 -17.50 -5.59
C ASP A 67 -19.86 -18.72 -4.80
N GLU A 68 -20.76 -19.68 -4.58
CA GLU A 68 -20.52 -20.90 -3.82
C GLU A 68 -19.45 -21.80 -4.46
N GLU A 69 -19.33 -21.80 -5.79
CA GLU A 69 -18.33 -22.61 -6.51
C GLU A 69 -16.90 -22.17 -6.18
N THR A 70 -16.63 -20.86 -6.25
CA THR A 70 -15.35 -20.28 -5.87
C THR A 70 -15.07 -20.49 -4.38
N GLN A 71 -16.08 -20.32 -3.52
CA GLN A 71 -15.89 -20.55 -2.08
C GLN A 71 -15.55 -22.00 -1.77
N GLU A 72 -16.16 -22.99 -2.44
CA GLU A 72 -15.82 -24.40 -2.23
C GLU A 72 -14.44 -24.76 -2.78
N LEU A 73 -14.01 -24.15 -3.91
CA LEU A 73 -12.62 -24.26 -4.38
C LEU A 73 -11.63 -23.82 -3.30
N VAL A 74 -11.85 -22.64 -2.70
CA VAL A 74 -10.98 -22.14 -1.63
C VAL A 74 -11.07 -23.03 -0.39
N ARG A 75 -12.26 -23.53 -0.04
CA ARG A 75 -12.45 -24.44 1.11
C ARG A 75 -11.66 -25.74 0.95
N GLU A 76 -11.70 -26.36 -0.24
CA GLU A 76 -10.92 -27.56 -0.55
C GLU A 76 -9.42 -27.27 -0.51
N ALA A 77 -8.98 -26.13 -1.05
CA ALA A 77 -7.59 -25.71 -1.02
C ALA A 77 -7.09 -25.53 0.42
N MET A 78 -7.86 -24.85 1.28
CA MET A 78 -7.55 -24.66 2.69
C MET A 78 -7.46 -26.01 3.43
N ARG A 79 -8.40 -26.93 3.16
CA ARG A 79 -8.42 -28.27 3.75
C ARG A 79 -7.21 -29.10 3.32
N THR A 80 -6.87 -29.07 2.04
CA THR A 80 -5.70 -29.75 1.47
C THR A 80 -4.41 -29.25 2.09
N ALA A 81 -4.32 -27.94 2.34
CA ALA A 81 -3.17 -27.30 2.96
C ALA A 81 -3.11 -27.48 4.49
N GLY A 82 -4.11 -28.15 5.09
CA GLY A 82 -4.13 -28.48 6.52
C GLY A 82 -4.64 -27.38 7.44
N ILE A 83 -5.25 -26.32 6.92
CA ILE A 83 -5.87 -25.26 7.75
C ILE A 83 -7.01 -25.89 8.55
N SER A 84 -7.05 -25.65 9.87
CA SER A 84 -8.04 -26.29 10.74
C SER A 84 -9.47 -25.84 10.42
N ASP A 85 -10.44 -26.72 10.64
CA ASP A 85 -11.87 -26.43 10.38
C ASP A 85 -12.33 -25.16 11.10
N ALA A 86 -11.82 -24.90 12.31
CA ALA A 86 -12.14 -23.69 13.07
C ALA A 86 -11.65 -22.41 12.38
N ARG A 87 -10.45 -22.41 11.80
CA ARG A 87 -9.91 -21.26 11.04
C ARG A 87 -10.64 -21.05 9.73
N GLN A 88 -10.95 -22.14 9.03
CA GLN A 88 -11.78 -22.07 7.82
C GLN A 88 -13.15 -21.49 8.14
N GLN A 89 -13.79 -21.93 9.22
CA GLN A 89 -15.08 -21.42 9.66
C GLN A 89 -15.02 -19.90 9.91
N VAL A 90 -14.02 -19.42 10.67
CA VAL A 90 -13.84 -17.98 10.92
C VAL A 90 -13.71 -17.20 9.61
N PHE A 91 -12.86 -17.66 8.68
CA PHE A 91 -12.68 -17.00 7.39
C PHE A 91 -13.99 -16.89 6.60
N PHE A 92 -14.72 -17.99 6.46
CA PHE A 92 -15.96 -18.00 5.68
C PHE A 92 -17.11 -17.25 6.38
N GLU A 93 -17.19 -17.27 7.71
CA GLU A 93 -18.16 -16.44 8.45
C GLU A 93 -17.91 -14.94 8.23
N HIS A 94 -16.65 -14.51 8.20
CA HIS A 94 -16.30 -13.12 7.91
C HIS A 94 -16.50 -12.75 6.44
N ALA A 95 -16.28 -13.71 5.52
CA ALA A 95 -16.59 -13.55 4.11
C ALA A 95 -18.10 -13.39 3.88
N ASP A 96 -18.91 -14.28 4.46
CA ASP A 96 -20.37 -14.23 4.39
C ASP A 96 -20.93 -12.94 5.00
N GLN A 97 -20.35 -12.47 6.11
CA GLN A 97 -20.69 -11.18 6.71
C GLN A 97 -20.46 -10.02 5.72
N PHE A 98 -19.31 -10.02 5.04
CA PHE A 98 -18.98 -9.02 4.03
C PHE A 98 -19.92 -9.08 2.83
N TYR A 99 -20.13 -10.26 2.24
CA TYR A 99 -21.01 -10.40 1.07
C TYR A 99 -22.47 -10.11 1.38
N SER A 100 -22.93 -10.39 2.61
CA SER A 100 -24.28 -10.01 3.05
C SER A 100 -24.49 -8.49 3.07
N ALA A 101 -23.43 -7.70 3.26
CA ALA A 101 -23.51 -6.24 3.27
C ALA A 101 -23.22 -5.62 1.90
N ALA A 102 -22.22 -6.13 1.17
CA ALA A 102 -21.64 -5.45 0.01
C ALA A 102 -21.48 -6.36 -1.24
N GLY A 103 -21.95 -7.61 -1.20
CA GLY A 103 -21.82 -8.55 -2.31
C GLY A 103 -22.51 -8.10 -3.60
N GLU A 104 -23.56 -7.28 -3.51
CA GLU A 104 -24.29 -6.78 -4.69
C GLU A 104 -23.46 -5.86 -5.61
N TYR A 105 -22.35 -5.32 -5.12
CA TYR A 105 -21.45 -4.44 -5.88
C TYR A 105 -20.30 -5.21 -6.57
N LEU A 106 -20.28 -6.55 -6.46
CA LEU A 106 -19.20 -7.40 -6.91
C LEU A 106 -19.70 -8.40 -7.96
N THR A 107 -18.78 -8.85 -8.82
CA THR A 107 -19.09 -9.88 -9.83
C THR A 107 -18.82 -11.28 -9.31
N GLU A 108 -19.64 -12.23 -9.75
CA GLU A 108 -19.45 -13.66 -9.53
C GLU A 108 -18.41 -14.28 -10.47
N GLY A 109 -17.80 -15.38 -10.02
CA GLY A 109 -16.90 -16.22 -10.78
C GLY A 109 -15.52 -15.63 -11.02
N PHE A 110 -14.67 -16.43 -11.67
CA PHE A 110 -13.36 -16.00 -12.11
C PHE A 110 -13.45 -15.09 -13.35
N ARG A 111 -12.59 -14.08 -13.38
CA ARG A 111 -12.42 -13.18 -14.51
C ARG A 111 -10.96 -12.77 -14.66
N THR A 112 -10.58 -12.42 -15.88
CA THR A 112 -9.25 -11.91 -16.18
C THR A 112 -9.30 -10.39 -16.31
N ALA A 113 -8.32 -9.70 -15.70
CA ALA A 113 -8.14 -8.26 -15.87
C ALA A 113 -6.67 -7.90 -15.90
N TYR A 114 -6.35 -6.73 -16.46
CA TYR A 114 -5.02 -6.15 -16.31
C TYR A 114 -4.79 -5.76 -14.84
N ILE A 115 -3.60 -6.04 -14.32
CA ILE A 115 -3.24 -5.71 -12.94
C ILE A 115 -3.35 -4.19 -12.71
N SER A 116 -2.98 -3.39 -13.72
CA SER A 116 -3.09 -1.93 -13.72
C SER A 116 -4.51 -1.38 -13.68
N GLU A 117 -5.51 -2.20 -14.02
CA GLU A 117 -6.93 -1.82 -13.99
C GLU A 117 -7.60 -2.20 -12.67
N LEU A 118 -6.93 -2.97 -11.80
CA LEU A 118 -7.50 -3.35 -10.51
C LEU A 118 -7.52 -2.18 -9.52
N PRO A 119 -8.53 -2.09 -8.64
CA PRO A 119 -9.70 -2.98 -8.54
C PRO A 119 -10.83 -2.65 -9.53
N LEU A 120 -11.61 -3.66 -9.98
CA LEU A 120 -12.83 -3.43 -10.78
C LEU A 120 -14.10 -3.50 -9.92
N TYR A 121 -14.17 -2.62 -8.93
CA TYR A 121 -15.34 -2.27 -8.13
C TYR A 121 -15.20 -0.82 -7.64
N ASP A 122 -16.30 -0.24 -7.16
CA ASP A 122 -16.27 1.05 -6.48
C ASP A 122 -15.97 0.85 -4.98
N PRO A 123 -14.78 1.20 -4.48
CA PRO A 123 -14.43 1.01 -3.07
C PRO A 123 -15.30 1.87 -2.13
N TYR A 124 -15.78 3.03 -2.58
CA TYR A 124 -16.65 3.89 -1.78
C TYR A 124 -18.04 3.28 -1.62
N ALA A 125 -18.57 2.66 -2.67
CA ALA A 125 -19.84 1.95 -2.59
C ALA A 125 -19.78 0.78 -1.59
N LEU A 126 -18.69 0.01 -1.61
CA LEU A 126 -18.46 -1.07 -0.64
C LEU A 126 -18.33 -0.55 0.80
N GLN A 127 -17.56 0.53 0.99
CA GLN A 127 -17.42 1.20 2.29
C GLN A 127 -18.75 1.71 2.82
N ASP A 128 -19.56 2.39 1.99
CA ASP A 128 -20.88 2.89 2.36
C ASP A 128 -21.84 1.76 2.72
N ALA A 129 -21.82 0.67 1.95
CA ALA A 129 -22.64 -0.51 2.21
C ALA A 129 -22.24 -1.18 3.53
N TRP A 130 -20.94 -1.36 3.77
CA TRP A 130 -20.41 -1.92 5.00
C TRP A 130 -20.72 -1.03 6.21
N ALA A 131 -20.44 0.27 6.14
CA ALA A 131 -20.69 1.20 7.25
C ALA A 131 -22.20 1.31 7.60
N ARG A 132 -23.08 1.13 6.61
CA ARG A 132 -24.53 1.08 6.83
C ARG A 132 -24.96 -0.19 7.56
N ALA A 133 -24.36 -1.33 7.23
CA ALA A 133 -24.67 -2.62 7.86
C ALA A 133 -24.02 -2.77 9.24
N TYR A 134 -22.78 -2.30 9.40
CA TYR A 134 -21.93 -2.49 10.57
C TYR A 134 -21.24 -1.18 11.01
N PRO A 135 -21.99 -0.19 11.54
CA PRO A 135 -21.47 1.16 11.81
C PRO A 135 -20.39 1.22 12.89
N ASP A 136 -20.32 0.22 13.77
CA ASP A 136 -19.38 0.16 14.89
C ASP A 136 -18.23 -0.84 14.67
N LEU A 137 -18.11 -1.42 13.46
CA LEU A 137 -17.07 -2.37 13.10
C LEU A 137 -16.35 -1.92 11.83
N LEU A 138 -15.05 -1.67 11.92
CA LEU A 138 -14.24 -1.28 10.76
C LEU A 138 -14.20 -2.38 9.69
N GLY A 139 -14.21 -3.65 10.14
CA GLY A 139 -14.08 -4.85 9.31
C GLY A 139 -12.79 -5.59 9.62
N TYR A 140 -12.39 -6.48 8.72
CA TYR A 140 -11.15 -7.25 8.80
C TYR A 140 -10.30 -6.96 7.57
N ASN A 141 -9.00 -6.69 7.78
CA ASN A 141 -8.06 -6.37 6.71
C ASN A 141 -7.15 -7.56 6.37
N CYS A 142 -6.28 -7.35 5.39
CA CYS A 142 -5.27 -8.32 4.93
C CYS A 142 -4.48 -8.96 6.07
N ARG A 143 -3.95 -8.17 7.02
CA ARG A 143 -3.12 -8.64 8.13
C ARG A 143 -3.89 -9.52 9.10
N ILE A 144 -5.07 -9.09 9.53
CA ILE A 144 -5.92 -9.86 10.46
C ILE A 144 -6.34 -11.18 9.82
N THR A 145 -6.79 -11.14 8.56
CA THR A 145 -7.24 -12.33 7.84
C THR A 145 -6.09 -13.31 7.58
N ALA A 146 -4.94 -12.82 7.10
CA ALA A 146 -3.78 -13.68 6.83
C ALA A 146 -3.25 -14.34 8.12
N TYR A 147 -3.13 -13.58 9.21
CA TYR A 147 -2.72 -14.14 10.50
C TYR A 147 -3.73 -15.14 11.03
N SER A 148 -5.04 -14.85 10.95
CA SER A 148 -6.07 -15.80 11.38
C SER A 148 -5.87 -17.16 10.70
N LEU A 149 -5.75 -17.19 9.37
CA LEU A 149 -5.52 -18.43 8.62
C LEU A 149 -4.18 -19.12 8.95
N MET A 150 -3.13 -18.33 9.18
CA MET A 150 -1.76 -18.84 9.37
C MET A 150 -1.40 -19.16 10.82
N ALA A 151 -2.17 -18.73 11.81
CA ALA A 151 -1.75 -18.75 13.22
C ALA A 151 -1.39 -20.14 13.74
N ASP A 152 -1.99 -21.21 13.22
CA ASP A 152 -1.68 -22.59 13.60
C ASP A 152 -0.31 -23.06 13.04
N PHE A 153 0.29 -22.31 12.12
CA PHE A 153 1.53 -22.63 11.39
C PHE A 153 2.71 -21.71 11.76
N ILE A 154 2.50 -20.72 12.64
CA ILE A 154 3.53 -19.75 13.04
C ILE A 154 3.83 -19.90 14.52
N GLN A 155 5.10 -20.10 14.85
CA GLN A 155 5.61 -19.98 16.20
C GLN A 155 6.11 -18.55 16.43
N ILE A 156 5.73 -17.93 17.54
CA ILE A 156 6.07 -16.54 17.89
C ILE A 156 6.34 -16.46 19.39
N ASP A 157 7.40 -15.77 19.79
CA ASP A 157 7.54 -15.33 21.19
C ASP A 157 6.60 -14.16 21.43
N ASN A 158 5.39 -14.44 21.92
CA ASN A 158 4.38 -13.41 22.18
C ASN A 158 4.78 -12.41 23.29
N SER A 159 5.88 -12.65 24.00
CA SER A 159 6.44 -11.71 24.97
C SER A 159 7.44 -10.72 24.36
N ALA A 160 7.86 -10.94 23.10
CA ALA A 160 8.76 -10.05 22.38
C ALA A 160 8.20 -8.63 22.25
N GLU A 161 9.10 -7.70 21.93
CA GLU A 161 8.80 -6.29 21.71
C GLU A 161 7.70 -6.10 20.66
N LYS A 162 6.78 -5.18 20.94
CA LYS A 162 5.65 -4.85 20.08
C LYS A 162 5.76 -3.39 19.66
N ARG A 163 5.71 -3.17 18.36
CA ARG A 163 5.80 -1.89 17.66
C ARG A 163 4.50 -1.68 16.89
N ASP A 164 3.51 -1.10 17.58
CA ASP A 164 2.13 -0.99 17.11
C ASP A 164 1.88 0.24 16.20
N GLU A 165 2.93 0.99 15.81
CA GLU A 165 2.85 2.25 15.06
C GLU A 165 1.98 2.14 13.80
N TYR A 166 2.05 0.99 13.10
CA TYR A 166 1.26 0.70 11.89
C TYR A 166 0.02 -0.18 12.13
N LEU A 167 -0.29 -0.51 13.39
CA LEU A 167 -1.35 -1.47 13.77
C LEU A 167 -2.56 -0.79 14.42
N ALA A 168 -2.60 0.54 14.50
CA ALA A 168 -3.66 1.26 15.20
C ALA A 168 -5.08 0.87 14.73
N PHE A 169 -5.30 0.79 13.41
CA PHE A 169 -6.59 0.41 12.84
C PHE A 169 -6.92 -1.08 13.04
N ASP A 170 -5.92 -1.96 12.97
CA ASP A 170 -6.06 -3.40 13.21
C ASP A 170 -6.49 -3.65 14.65
N LEU A 171 -5.81 -3.01 15.60
CA LEU A 171 -6.12 -3.11 17.02
C LEU A 171 -7.48 -2.49 17.33
N TYR A 172 -7.85 -1.39 16.68
CA TYR A 172 -9.19 -0.79 16.80
C TYR A 172 -10.28 -1.76 16.31
N ALA A 173 -10.08 -2.43 15.16
CA ALA A 173 -11.00 -3.43 14.66
C ALA A 173 -11.12 -4.63 15.62
N LEU A 174 -9.98 -5.13 16.11
CA LEU A 174 -9.92 -6.26 17.04
C LEU A 174 -10.45 -5.94 18.44
N ASP A 175 -10.50 -4.66 18.83
CA ASP A 175 -11.16 -4.21 20.06
C ASP A 175 -12.68 -4.21 19.92
N ALA A 176 -13.19 -3.95 18.72
CA ALA A 176 -14.61 -4.01 18.41
C ALA A 176 -15.10 -5.46 18.23
N ASP A 177 -14.34 -6.29 17.52
CA ASP A 177 -14.61 -7.72 17.35
C ASP A 177 -13.31 -8.53 17.24
N SER A 178 -13.11 -9.44 18.20
CA SER A 178 -11.93 -10.31 18.26
C SER A 178 -12.18 -11.70 17.66
N SER A 179 -13.30 -11.92 16.96
CA SER A 179 -13.69 -13.24 16.43
C SER A 179 -12.72 -13.82 15.40
N ALA A 180 -11.82 -13.01 14.84
CA ALA A 180 -10.73 -13.48 13.98
C ALA A 180 -9.73 -14.40 14.70
N PHE A 181 -9.65 -14.34 16.03
CA PHE A 181 -8.68 -15.09 16.83
C PHE A 181 -9.35 -16.17 17.68
N LEU A 182 -8.75 -17.36 17.72
CA LEU A 182 -9.29 -18.51 18.47
C LEU A 182 -8.89 -18.47 19.96
N SER A 183 -7.94 -17.61 20.33
CA SER A 183 -7.49 -17.44 21.72
C SER A 183 -7.01 -16.02 22.02
N GLY A 184 -7.01 -15.63 23.29
CA GLY A 184 -6.51 -14.31 23.70
C GLY A 184 -5.00 -14.11 23.49
N GLN A 185 -4.21 -15.18 23.39
CA GLN A 185 -2.75 -15.10 23.17
C GLN A 185 -2.41 -14.68 21.74
N GLU A 186 -3.29 -14.99 20.79
CA GLU A 186 -3.11 -14.66 19.37
C GLU A 186 -3.01 -13.15 19.13
N ARG A 187 -3.64 -12.32 19.96
CA ARG A 187 -3.51 -10.87 19.84
C ARG A 187 -2.08 -10.39 20.04
N ASP A 188 -1.36 -10.94 21.02
CA ASP A 188 0.03 -10.55 21.26
C ASP A 188 0.96 -11.12 20.19
N SER A 189 0.69 -12.34 19.71
CA SER A 189 1.41 -12.94 18.57
C SER A 189 1.21 -12.15 17.28
N PHE A 190 -0.01 -11.71 16.99
CA PHE A 190 -0.35 -10.82 15.86
C PHE A 190 0.46 -9.52 15.92
N ARG A 191 0.48 -8.88 17.10
CA ARG A 191 1.24 -7.63 17.32
C ARG A 191 2.73 -7.84 17.07
N VAL A 192 3.31 -8.95 17.57
CA VAL A 192 4.74 -9.25 17.36
C VAL A 192 5.05 -9.51 15.88
N LEU A 193 4.20 -10.26 15.17
CA LEU A 193 4.40 -10.57 13.75
C LEU A 193 4.43 -9.32 12.87
N PHE A 194 3.44 -8.45 13.05
CA PHE A 194 3.27 -7.25 12.23
C PHE A 194 3.92 -5.98 12.82
N SER A 195 4.71 -6.13 13.87
CA SER A 195 5.50 -5.03 14.43
C SER A 195 6.51 -4.50 13.41
N ALA A 196 6.64 -3.18 13.32
CA ALA A 196 7.64 -2.52 12.49
C ALA A 196 9.05 -3.06 12.72
N VAL A 197 9.85 -3.14 11.67
CA VAL A 197 11.24 -3.59 11.67
C VAL A 197 12.13 -2.36 11.45
N PRO A 198 12.94 -1.94 12.44
CA PRO A 198 13.94 -0.91 12.23
C PRO A 198 14.89 -1.28 11.07
N THR A 199 15.22 -0.31 10.23
CA THR A 199 16.10 -0.52 9.08
C THR A 199 17.01 0.69 8.83
N ASP A 200 17.92 0.54 7.87
CA ASP A 200 18.84 1.61 7.46
C ASP A 200 18.20 2.48 6.36
N ASN A 201 18.54 3.77 6.32
CA ASN A 201 18.18 4.68 5.22
C ASN A 201 18.94 4.31 3.93
N THR A 202 18.41 3.33 3.21
CA THR A 202 18.99 2.80 1.98
C THR A 202 17.87 2.28 1.08
N GLN A 203 18.19 2.12 -0.21
CA GLN A 203 17.33 1.44 -1.17
C GLN A 203 17.78 -0.01 -1.43
N ASP A 204 18.84 -0.46 -0.74
CA ASP A 204 19.38 -1.80 -0.88
C ASP A 204 18.46 -2.84 -0.24
N VAL A 205 17.74 -3.57 -1.08
CA VAL A 205 16.82 -4.65 -0.69
C VAL A 205 17.53 -5.74 0.12
N ASP A 206 18.80 -6.05 -0.15
CA ASP A 206 19.53 -7.09 0.60
C ASP A 206 19.75 -6.68 2.06
N ILE A 207 19.89 -5.37 2.34
CA ILE A 207 19.98 -4.84 3.71
C ILE A 207 18.64 -5.03 4.41
N HIS A 208 17.54 -4.65 3.76
CA HIS A 208 16.19 -4.79 4.30
C HIS A 208 15.82 -6.26 4.58
N VAL A 209 16.11 -7.16 3.64
CA VAL A 209 15.88 -8.61 3.81
C VAL A 209 16.63 -9.13 5.04
N LYS A 210 17.90 -8.77 5.22
CA LYS A 210 18.70 -9.18 6.38
C LYS A 210 18.14 -8.62 7.68
N ASN A 211 17.71 -7.36 7.69
CA ASN A 211 17.13 -6.70 8.86
C ASN A 211 15.81 -7.38 9.28
N ILE A 212 14.91 -7.67 8.32
CA ILE A 212 13.67 -8.42 8.56
C ILE A 212 13.98 -9.79 9.17
N GLN A 213 14.84 -10.58 8.51
CA GLN A 213 15.17 -11.94 8.97
C GLN A 213 15.81 -11.94 10.36
N LYS A 214 16.69 -10.99 10.64
CA LYS A 214 17.32 -10.82 11.95
C LYS A 214 16.26 -10.53 13.01
N VAL A 215 15.42 -9.52 12.80
CA VAL A 215 14.42 -9.10 13.79
C VAL A 215 13.36 -10.18 14.00
N TRP A 216 12.89 -10.84 12.95
CA TRP A 216 11.95 -11.94 13.07
C TRP A 216 12.52 -13.11 13.86
N LYS A 217 13.78 -13.46 13.64
CA LYS A 217 14.49 -14.46 14.44
C LYS A 217 14.61 -14.05 15.91
N GLU A 218 14.91 -12.79 16.20
CA GLU A 218 14.98 -12.25 17.57
C GLU A 218 13.62 -12.29 18.28
N ARG A 219 12.53 -12.10 17.54
CA ARG A 219 11.13 -12.22 18.01
C ARG A 219 10.63 -13.67 18.09
N GLY A 220 11.49 -14.65 17.83
CA GLY A 220 11.13 -16.06 17.84
C GLY A 220 10.12 -16.45 16.75
N ILE A 221 9.99 -15.65 15.69
CA ILE A 221 9.09 -15.93 14.58
C ILE A 221 9.70 -17.04 13.73
N SER A 222 8.97 -18.13 13.56
CA SER A 222 9.30 -19.19 12.61
C SER A 222 8.04 -19.83 12.06
N PHE A 223 8.14 -20.35 10.84
CA PHE A 223 7.03 -20.96 10.13
C PHE A 223 7.26 -22.46 10.08
N GLU A 224 6.25 -23.22 10.45
CA GLU A 224 6.31 -24.67 10.33
C GLU A 224 6.27 -25.05 8.85
N ASN A 225 7.20 -25.91 8.42
CA ASN A 225 7.22 -26.42 7.06
C ASN A 225 6.04 -27.39 6.87
N HIS A 226 4.93 -26.88 6.33
CA HIS A 226 3.80 -27.68 5.86
C HIS A 226 3.76 -27.68 4.34
N SER A 227 3.30 -28.78 3.75
CA SER A 227 3.20 -28.90 2.31
C SER A 227 2.03 -28.07 1.80
N GLY A 228 2.33 -26.96 1.12
CA GLY A 228 1.38 -26.24 0.29
C GLY A 228 0.66 -25.05 0.93
N ILE A 229 1.17 -24.51 2.03
CA ILE A 229 0.71 -23.22 2.59
C ILE A 229 1.88 -22.31 2.92
N SER A 230 1.76 -21.03 2.56
CA SER A 230 2.70 -19.99 2.95
C SER A 230 1.98 -18.68 3.24
N MET A 231 2.49 -17.91 4.20
CA MET A 231 2.12 -16.50 4.33
C MET A 231 2.94 -15.69 3.34
N ILE A 232 2.30 -14.84 2.54
CA ILE A 232 2.98 -13.86 1.71
C ILE A 232 2.88 -12.49 2.38
N SER A 233 4.00 -11.81 2.55
CA SER A 233 4.08 -10.48 3.17
C SER A 233 4.76 -9.49 2.25
N VAL A 234 4.11 -8.35 2.01
CA VAL A 234 4.69 -7.21 1.29
C VAL A 234 5.15 -6.19 2.31
N PHE A 235 6.47 -6.07 2.47
CA PHE A 235 7.10 -5.06 3.30
C PHE A 235 7.24 -3.76 2.53
N LEU A 236 6.78 -2.66 3.14
CA LEU A 236 6.95 -1.29 2.65
C LEU A 236 7.94 -0.57 3.55
N HIS A 237 8.68 0.38 2.95
CA HIS A 237 9.69 1.19 3.63
C HIS A 237 9.13 2.60 3.85
N ASP A 238 9.06 3.02 5.11
CA ASP A 238 8.58 4.33 5.54
C ASP A 238 9.60 5.05 6.45
N LYS A 239 9.51 6.38 6.48
CA LYS A 239 10.29 7.31 7.28
C LYS A 239 9.33 8.08 8.20
N LEU A 240 8.85 7.42 9.25
CA LEU A 240 7.84 7.99 10.14
C LEU A 240 8.34 9.20 10.95
N ASP A 241 9.62 9.26 11.30
CA ASP A 241 10.20 10.38 12.04
C ASP A 241 11.68 10.66 11.70
N GLU A 242 12.24 11.73 12.28
CA GLU A 242 13.65 12.13 12.10
C GLU A 242 14.66 11.08 12.64
N ASN A 243 14.22 10.02 13.32
CA ASN A 243 15.07 9.11 14.09
C ASN A 243 15.10 7.65 13.60
N GLY A 244 14.40 7.26 12.52
CA GLY A 244 14.65 5.95 11.93
C GLY A 244 13.78 5.55 10.75
N ASP A 245 14.42 4.91 9.78
CA ASP A 245 13.78 4.21 8.67
C ASP A 245 13.22 2.87 9.15
N GLU A 246 12.02 2.53 8.68
CA GLU A 246 11.30 1.34 9.12
C GLU A 246 10.69 0.55 7.98
N LEU A 247 10.61 -0.77 8.18
CA LEU A 247 9.89 -1.68 7.30
C LEU A 247 8.66 -2.18 8.04
N PHE A 248 7.50 -2.13 7.39
CA PHE A 248 6.26 -2.68 7.93
C PHE A 248 5.53 -3.48 6.87
N ILE A 249 4.72 -4.45 7.30
CA ILE A 249 3.88 -5.21 6.37
C ILE A 249 2.67 -4.35 6.00
N GLY A 250 2.69 -3.83 4.78
CA GLY A 250 1.58 -3.08 4.19
C GLY A 250 0.48 -3.98 3.64
N HIS A 251 0.84 -5.21 3.24
CA HIS A 251 -0.12 -6.20 2.77
C HIS A 251 0.31 -7.63 3.11
N ALA A 252 -0.67 -8.48 3.40
CA ALA A 252 -0.46 -9.90 3.64
C ALA A 252 -1.58 -10.76 3.03
N GLY A 253 -1.22 -11.95 2.58
CA GLY A 253 -2.18 -12.96 2.10
C GLY A 253 -1.64 -14.37 2.32
N VAL A 254 -2.43 -15.37 1.94
CA VAL A 254 -2.08 -16.79 2.09
C VAL A 254 -1.99 -17.43 0.72
N LEU A 255 -0.85 -18.05 0.42
CA LEU A 255 -0.61 -18.81 -0.79
C LEU A 255 -0.90 -20.29 -0.52
N LEU A 256 -1.79 -20.88 -1.31
CA LEU A 256 -2.19 -22.29 -1.23
C LEU A 256 -1.76 -23.02 -2.50
N GLU A 257 -0.85 -23.98 -2.37
CA GLU A 257 -0.37 -24.81 -3.47
C GLU A 257 -1.32 -26.00 -3.69
N GLN A 258 -1.89 -26.07 -4.89
CA GLN A 258 -2.79 -27.15 -5.28
C GLN A 258 -1.99 -28.41 -5.68
N PRO A 259 -2.60 -29.61 -5.62
CA PRO A 259 -1.92 -30.86 -5.99
C PRO A 259 -1.39 -30.93 -7.44
N ASP A 260 -1.95 -30.14 -8.34
CA ASP A 260 -1.51 -30.02 -9.74
C ASP A 260 -0.44 -28.95 -9.97
N GLY A 261 -0.05 -28.22 -8.92
CA GLY A 261 0.94 -27.16 -8.94
C GLY A 261 0.39 -25.75 -9.15
N GLU A 262 -0.91 -25.58 -9.38
CA GLU A 262 -1.54 -24.25 -9.40
C GLU A 262 -1.40 -23.58 -8.01
N LEU A 263 -1.19 -22.27 -8.00
CA LEU A 263 -1.17 -21.48 -6.78
C LEU A 263 -2.44 -20.64 -6.66
N LEU A 264 -3.12 -20.76 -5.51
CA LEU A 264 -4.23 -19.89 -5.14
C LEU A 264 -3.74 -18.88 -4.10
N PHE A 265 -3.70 -17.61 -4.46
CA PHE A 265 -3.41 -16.53 -3.53
C PHE A 265 -4.72 -15.97 -2.95
N VAL A 266 -4.98 -16.28 -1.68
CA VAL A 266 -6.17 -15.87 -0.94
C VAL A 266 -5.83 -14.65 -0.10
N GLU A 267 -6.58 -13.57 -0.29
CA GLU A 267 -6.33 -12.30 0.39
C GLU A 267 -7.63 -11.57 0.74
N LYS A 268 -7.52 -10.65 1.68
CA LYS A 268 -8.54 -9.65 1.99
C LYS A 268 -7.97 -8.30 1.60
N ALA A 269 -8.55 -7.63 0.60
CA ALA A 269 -7.90 -6.47 -0.02
C ALA A 269 -7.70 -5.30 0.97
N ALA A 270 -8.72 -4.97 1.75
CA ALA A 270 -8.69 -3.97 2.84
C ALA A 270 -9.84 -4.25 3.82
N PHE A 271 -10.03 -3.43 4.86
CA PHE A 271 -11.11 -3.60 5.86
C PHE A 271 -12.50 -3.77 5.24
N GLN A 272 -12.82 -2.94 4.25
CA GLN A 272 -14.15 -2.83 3.64
C GLN A 272 -14.15 -3.21 2.15
N GLU A 273 -13.12 -3.91 1.71
CA GLU A 273 -12.95 -4.42 0.34
C GLU A 273 -13.06 -5.96 0.33
N PRO A 274 -13.30 -6.62 -0.82
CA PRO A 274 -13.63 -8.05 -0.85
C PRO A 274 -12.53 -8.99 -0.35
N TYR A 275 -12.96 -10.20 0.05
CA TYR A 275 -12.09 -11.36 0.02
C TYR A 275 -11.95 -11.79 -1.44
N GLN A 276 -10.75 -12.17 -1.82
CA GLN A 276 -10.49 -12.58 -3.19
C GLN A 276 -9.51 -13.74 -3.25
N VAL A 277 -9.60 -14.46 -4.35
CA VAL A 277 -8.64 -15.50 -4.72
C VAL A 277 -8.12 -15.22 -6.11
N THR A 278 -6.80 -15.26 -6.26
CA THR A 278 -6.09 -15.08 -7.54
C THR A 278 -5.39 -16.37 -7.90
N ARG A 279 -5.51 -16.81 -9.15
CA ARG A 279 -4.80 -17.98 -9.70
C ARG A 279 -3.49 -17.55 -10.32
N LEU A 280 -2.42 -18.25 -9.96
CA LEU A 280 -1.05 -17.96 -10.38
C LEU A 280 -0.34 -19.28 -10.69
N ALA A 281 0.47 -19.29 -11.75
CA ALA A 281 1.16 -20.50 -12.20
C ALA A 281 2.39 -20.83 -11.35
N ASP A 282 3.10 -19.79 -10.86
CA ASP A 282 4.33 -19.95 -10.11
C ASP A 282 4.59 -18.74 -9.17
N ARG A 283 5.64 -18.83 -8.34
CA ARG A 283 6.02 -17.76 -7.40
C ARG A 283 6.52 -16.48 -8.07
N ARG A 284 6.94 -16.54 -9.35
CA ARG A 284 7.28 -15.34 -10.12
C ARG A 284 6.01 -14.60 -10.51
N GLU A 285 4.93 -15.29 -10.88
CA GLU A 285 3.62 -14.64 -11.08
C GLU A 285 3.08 -14.03 -9.77
N VAL A 286 3.30 -14.68 -8.61
CA VAL A 286 3.01 -14.07 -7.28
C VAL A 286 3.78 -12.77 -7.10
N ASN A 287 5.08 -12.76 -7.41
CA ASN A 287 5.90 -11.55 -7.36
C ASN A 287 5.34 -10.45 -8.26
N ASP A 288 5.10 -10.75 -9.53
CA ASP A 288 4.70 -9.77 -10.52
C ASP A 288 3.33 -9.17 -10.21
N TYR A 289 2.38 -10.00 -9.77
CA TYR A 289 1.08 -9.54 -9.33
C TYR A 289 1.20 -8.53 -8.18
N LEU A 290 1.96 -8.86 -7.15
CA LEU A 290 2.13 -7.98 -5.99
C LEU A 290 2.97 -6.74 -6.32
N MET A 291 4.03 -6.87 -7.12
CA MET A 291 4.81 -5.72 -7.57
C MET A 291 4.00 -4.78 -8.47
N GLY A 292 3.14 -5.31 -9.34
CA GLY A 292 2.22 -4.51 -10.14
C GLY A 292 1.19 -3.75 -9.29
N ARG A 293 0.92 -4.21 -8.06
CA ARG A 293 -0.02 -3.57 -7.11
C ARG A 293 0.66 -2.61 -6.14
N TYR A 294 1.88 -2.89 -5.71
CA TYR A 294 2.55 -2.17 -4.62
C TYR A 294 3.80 -1.39 -5.05
N ASP A 295 4.50 -1.78 -6.12
CA ASP A 295 5.64 -1.05 -6.68
C ASP A 295 5.17 -0.05 -7.74
N ILE A 296 4.34 0.92 -7.31
CA ILE A 296 3.64 1.86 -8.19
C ILE A 296 4.13 3.31 -8.08
N SER A 297 5.07 3.61 -7.18
CA SER A 297 5.58 4.96 -6.95
C SER A 297 6.91 5.20 -7.66
N TYR A 298 7.11 6.42 -8.18
CA TYR A 298 8.34 6.83 -8.87
C TYR A 298 9.17 7.78 -8.01
N GLY A 299 10.51 7.66 -8.10
CA GLY A 299 11.43 8.58 -7.45
C GLY A 299 11.37 8.61 -5.92
N GLN A 300 10.90 7.51 -5.29
CA GLN A 300 10.88 7.42 -3.84
C GLN A 300 12.30 7.41 -3.28
N GLU A 301 12.50 8.11 -2.16
CA GLU A 301 13.74 7.99 -1.39
C GLU A 301 13.83 6.65 -0.67
N THR A 302 12.68 6.08 -0.31
CA THR A 302 12.55 4.77 0.35
C THR A 302 12.76 3.63 -0.65
N ALA A 303 13.06 2.45 -0.11
CA ALA A 303 13.23 1.26 -0.92
C ALA A 303 11.90 0.78 -1.51
N ARG A 304 12.01 0.06 -2.63
CA ARG A 304 10.89 -0.66 -3.24
C ARG A 304 10.32 -1.71 -2.28
N PRO A 305 9.05 -2.11 -2.48
CA PRO A 305 8.45 -3.19 -1.71
C PRO A 305 9.30 -4.46 -1.73
N VAL A 306 9.39 -5.16 -0.61
CA VAL A 306 10.08 -6.45 -0.50
C VAL A 306 9.05 -7.53 -0.20
N ILE A 307 9.02 -8.60 -1.00
CA ILE A 307 8.01 -9.65 -0.86
C ILE A 307 8.63 -10.88 -0.21
N PHE A 308 8.04 -11.33 0.89
CA PHE A 308 8.46 -12.52 1.62
C PHE A 308 7.44 -13.65 1.44
N GLU A 309 7.94 -14.87 1.25
CA GLU A 309 7.20 -16.12 1.48
C GLU A 309 7.68 -16.68 2.82
N ASN A 310 6.81 -16.66 3.83
CA ASN A 310 7.17 -16.95 5.22
C ASN A 310 8.36 -16.08 5.66
N ASP A 311 9.44 -16.68 6.17
CA ASP A 311 10.63 -15.99 6.68
C ASP A 311 11.72 -15.73 5.63
N LYS A 312 11.41 -15.89 4.34
CA LYS A 312 12.38 -15.77 3.24
C LYS A 312 11.87 -14.81 2.18
N LEU A 313 12.82 -14.14 1.52
CA LEU A 313 12.54 -13.43 0.27
C LEU A 313 11.86 -14.40 -0.71
N LEU A 314 10.78 -13.96 -1.34
CA LEU A 314 10.02 -14.75 -2.29
C LEU A 314 10.93 -15.25 -3.41
N ASN A 315 10.83 -16.54 -3.73
CA ASN A 315 11.60 -17.09 -4.83
C ASN A 315 11.12 -16.49 -6.16
N GLY A 316 12.07 -16.00 -6.97
CA GLY A 316 11.73 -15.26 -8.20
C GLY A 316 11.43 -13.79 -7.97
N TYR A 317 11.79 -13.23 -6.80
CA TYR A 317 11.70 -11.79 -6.54
C TYR A 317 12.34 -10.96 -7.67
N ARG A 318 11.58 -10.03 -8.23
CA ARG A 318 12.04 -9.05 -9.23
C ARG A 318 11.21 -7.77 -9.15
N VAL A 319 11.81 -6.64 -9.48
CA VAL A 319 11.13 -5.34 -9.47
C VAL A 319 10.13 -5.21 -10.63
N ASN A 320 9.17 -4.30 -10.52
CA ASN A 320 8.30 -3.96 -11.62
C ASN A 320 9.08 -3.22 -12.73
N PRO A 321 9.25 -3.80 -13.94
CA PRO A 321 10.07 -3.20 -14.99
C PRO A 321 9.45 -1.94 -15.59
N ASN A 322 8.13 -1.73 -15.46
CA ASN A 322 7.52 -0.47 -15.85
C ASN A 322 7.93 0.69 -14.93
N HIS A 323 8.49 0.37 -13.77
CA HIS A 323 8.84 1.32 -12.71
C HIS A 323 10.33 1.29 -12.39
N SER A 324 11.16 0.52 -13.11
CA SER A 324 12.61 0.52 -12.93
C SER A 324 13.20 1.83 -13.48
N GLY A 325 13.81 2.62 -12.60
CA GLY A 325 14.53 3.82 -12.99
C GLY A 325 15.80 3.47 -13.75
N SER A 326 15.71 3.29 -15.07
CA SER A 326 16.80 3.54 -16.00
C SER A 326 16.26 3.73 -17.42
N ASN A 327 16.81 4.72 -18.12
CA ASN A 327 16.46 5.16 -19.47
C ASN A 327 16.14 4.00 -20.44
N VAL A 328 14.85 3.72 -20.67
CA VAL A 328 14.39 2.97 -21.83
C VAL A 328 13.73 3.95 -22.78
N SER A 329 14.40 4.18 -23.91
CA SER A 329 13.87 4.97 -25.03
C SER A 329 12.63 4.29 -25.60
N LEU A 330 11.45 4.80 -25.28
CA LEU A 330 10.21 4.42 -25.95
C LEU A 330 10.22 4.93 -27.41
N PRO A 331 9.72 4.15 -28.38
CA PRO A 331 9.63 4.62 -29.76
C PRO A 331 8.59 5.73 -29.88
N THR A 332 9.03 6.81 -30.51
CA THR A 332 8.26 7.97 -30.95
C THR A 332 6.88 7.62 -31.52
N GLU A 333 5.81 7.88 -30.76
CA GLU A 333 4.53 8.31 -31.32
C GLU A 333 4.06 9.57 -30.61
N THR A 334 3.82 10.57 -31.45
CA THR A 334 3.52 11.97 -31.16
C THR A 334 2.39 12.14 -30.16
N MET A 335 2.73 12.48 -28.91
CA MET A 335 1.88 13.25 -28.02
C MET A 335 2.56 14.58 -27.73
N GLN A 336 1.81 15.63 -27.97
CA GLN A 336 2.22 17.01 -27.90
C GLN A 336 2.55 17.35 -26.44
N GLU A 337 3.83 17.65 -26.18
CA GLU A 337 4.34 18.12 -24.90
C GLU A 337 3.49 19.27 -24.35
N THR A 338 3.13 19.20 -23.07
CA THR A 338 3.24 20.38 -22.21
C THR A 338 4.00 19.95 -20.97
N GLN A 339 5.23 20.44 -20.87
CA GLN A 339 6.26 20.11 -19.90
C GLN A 339 5.92 20.58 -18.49
N GLY A 340 6.51 19.90 -17.50
CA GLY A 340 6.60 20.33 -16.11
C GLY A 340 7.32 19.31 -15.23
N GLU A 341 8.57 18.98 -15.54
CA GLU A 341 9.51 18.37 -14.58
C GLU A 341 9.85 19.39 -13.48
N ASP A 342 10.19 18.85 -12.30
CA ASP A 342 10.67 19.51 -11.08
C ASP A 342 10.97 21.01 -11.19
N SER A 343 10.08 21.82 -10.63
CA SER A 343 10.44 23.14 -10.10
C SER A 343 9.41 23.58 -9.07
N GLU A 344 9.78 24.58 -8.29
CA GLU A 344 8.88 25.56 -7.68
C GLU A 344 7.99 26.25 -8.76
N GLY A 345 7.19 25.48 -9.49
CA GLY A 345 6.49 25.88 -10.70
C GLY A 345 4.97 25.98 -10.49
N ILE A 346 4.39 27.07 -10.98
CA ILE A 346 2.94 27.30 -10.93
C ILE A 346 2.28 26.45 -12.03
N SER A 347 1.52 25.44 -11.62
CA SER A 347 0.61 24.66 -12.45
C SER A 347 -0.74 25.35 -12.62
N VAL A 348 -1.44 25.07 -13.72
CA VAL A 348 -2.74 25.66 -14.03
C VAL A 348 -3.76 24.56 -14.26
N PHE A 349 -4.89 24.63 -13.55
CA PHE A 349 -6.01 23.71 -13.68
C PHE A 349 -7.29 24.48 -14.03
N THR A 350 -8.06 23.98 -14.99
CA THR A 350 -9.36 24.54 -15.37
C THR A 350 -10.45 23.53 -15.12
N GLY A 351 -11.54 23.94 -14.48
CA GLY A 351 -12.68 23.06 -14.25
C GLY A 351 -13.90 23.80 -13.72
N THR A 352 -14.90 23.05 -13.28
CA THR A 352 -16.15 23.58 -12.72
C THR A 352 -16.13 23.45 -11.20
N LEU A 353 -16.40 24.54 -10.49
CA LEU A 353 -16.51 24.54 -9.04
C LEU A 353 -17.79 23.79 -8.63
N GLU A 354 -17.65 22.57 -8.13
CA GLU A 354 -18.79 21.72 -7.78
C GLU A 354 -19.24 21.93 -6.33
N SER A 355 -18.30 22.05 -5.41
CA SER A 355 -18.60 22.27 -3.98
C SER A 355 -17.73 23.35 -3.38
N LYS A 356 -18.34 24.20 -2.54
CA LYS A 356 -17.67 25.31 -1.87
C LYS A 356 -17.88 25.28 -0.35
N LYS A 357 -16.79 25.22 0.42
CA LYS A 357 -16.80 25.25 1.90
C LYS A 357 -15.79 26.26 2.46
N ASP A 358 -15.79 26.48 3.77
CA ASP A 358 -14.95 27.51 4.39
C ASP A 358 -13.44 27.23 4.31
N THR A 359 -13.03 25.96 4.17
CA THR A 359 -11.60 25.52 4.18
C THR A 359 -11.22 24.60 3.02
N MET A 360 -12.14 24.38 2.09
CA MET A 360 -11.88 23.56 0.90
C MET A 360 -12.92 23.83 -0.19
N PHE A 361 -12.58 23.47 -1.42
CA PHE A 361 -13.53 23.35 -2.51
C PHE A 361 -13.23 22.13 -3.38
N ILE A 362 -14.17 21.77 -4.25
CA ILE A 362 -13.99 20.70 -5.24
C ILE A 362 -14.09 21.32 -6.63
N ILE A 363 -13.07 21.11 -7.48
CA ILE A 363 -13.13 21.45 -8.89
C ILE A 363 -13.19 20.16 -9.71
N VAL A 364 -14.13 20.10 -10.64
CA VAL A 364 -14.31 18.96 -11.55
C VAL A 364 -13.77 19.31 -12.93
N ASN A 365 -12.92 18.46 -13.51
CA ASN A 365 -12.42 18.65 -14.88
C ASN A 365 -13.48 18.28 -15.93
N GLU A 366 -13.13 18.38 -17.22
CA GLU A 366 -14.06 18.06 -18.31
C GLU A 366 -14.40 16.56 -18.43
N SER A 367 -13.55 15.66 -17.92
CA SER A 367 -13.82 14.21 -17.83
C SER A 367 -14.73 13.83 -16.67
N GLY A 368 -15.05 14.77 -15.77
CA GLY A 368 -15.92 14.53 -14.61
C GLY A 368 -15.17 14.08 -13.35
N GLU A 369 -13.84 14.15 -13.35
CA GLU A 369 -13.01 13.82 -12.19
C GLU A 369 -12.99 14.99 -11.20
N ALA A 370 -13.27 14.70 -9.93
CA ALA A 370 -13.40 15.67 -8.86
C ALA A 370 -12.11 15.80 -8.05
N TYR A 371 -11.57 17.01 -7.98
CA TYR A 371 -10.32 17.30 -7.27
C TYR A 371 -10.63 18.11 -6.01
N PRO A 372 -10.54 17.51 -4.81
CA PRO A 372 -10.69 18.23 -3.56
C PRO A 372 -9.44 19.06 -3.27
N VAL A 373 -9.62 20.37 -3.15
CA VAL A 373 -8.54 21.33 -2.87
C VAL A 373 -8.78 21.95 -1.51
N GLY A 374 -7.96 21.57 -0.54
CA GLY A 374 -7.92 22.18 0.79
C GLY A 374 -7.09 23.46 0.79
N PHE A 375 -7.45 24.42 1.64
CA PHE A 375 -6.66 25.62 1.87
C PHE A 375 -6.76 26.07 3.32
N GLU A 376 -5.68 26.62 3.87
CA GLU A 376 -5.69 27.21 5.22
C GLU A 376 -6.22 28.65 5.19
N GLN A 377 -5.91 29.39 4.13
CA GLN A 377 -6.42 30.74 3.88
C GLN A 377 -7.16 30.79 2.55
N ALA A 378 -8.38 31.34 2.56
CA ALA A 378 -9.20 31.40 1.36
C ALA A 378 -8.50 32.17 0.23
N PRO A 379 -8.39 31.59 -0.99
CA PRO A 379 -7.73 32.26 -2.10
C PRO A 379 -8.47 33.53 -2.52
N GLU A 380 -7.75 34.48 -3.10
CA GLU A 380 -8.32 35.74 -3.56
C GLU A 380 -9.43 35.49 -4.60
N GLY A 381 -10.58 36.16 -4.45
CA GLY A 381 -11.76 35.95 -5.31
C GLY A 381 -12.68 34.79 -4.89
N TYR A 382 -12.26 33.92 -3.98
CA TYR A 382 -13.06 32.75 -3.56
C TYR A 382 -14.46 33.12 -3.05
N GLY A 383 -14.61 34.24 -2.34
CA GLY A 383 -15.90 34.71 -1.83
C GLY A 383 -16.95 34.98 -2.91
N GLU A 384 -16.53 35.38 -4.11
CA GLU A 384 -17.42 35.80 -5.21
C GLU A 384 -17.84 34.65 -6.13
N LEU A 385 -17.16 33.51 -6.02
CA LEU A 385 -17.45 32.28 -6.75
C LEU A 385 -18.67 31.55 -6.17
N LYS A 386 -19.43 30.92 -7.06
CA LYS A 386 -20.63 30.12 -6.78
C LYS A 386 -20.44 28.70 -7.35
N GLU A 387 -21.06 27.71 -6.71
CA GLU A 387 -21.12 26.36 -7.26
C GLU A 387 -21.77 26.39 -8.66
N GLY A 388 -21.16 25.67 -9.61
CA GLY A 388 -21.48 25.69 -11.03
C GLY A 388 -20.65 26.69 -11.86
N ASP A 389 -19.84 27.55 -11.22
CA ASP A 389 -18.95 28.44 -11.96
C ASP A 389 -17.78 27.67 -12.60
N ARG A 390 -17.44 28.03 -13.84
CA ARG A 390 -16.20 27.58 -14.46
C ARG A 390 -15.03 28.46 -14.00
N VAL A 391 -13.95 27.83 -13.56
CA VAL A 391 -12.83 28.46 -12.86
C VAL A 391 -11.49 28.01 -13.43
N VAL A 392 -10.50 28.90 -13.33
CA VAL A 392 -9.07 28.61 -13.55
C VAL A 392 -8.36 28.80 -12.22
N MET A 393 -7.62 27.76 -11.82
CA MET A 393 -6.81 27.71 -10.61
C MET A 393 -5.34 27.64 -10.99
N GLU A 394 -4.53 28.57 -10.50
CA GLU A 394 -3.08 28.53 -10.56
C GLU A 394 -2.56 28.09 -9.19
N TYR A 395 -1.70 27.07 -9.15
CA TYR A 395 -1.31 26.42 -7.90
C TYR A 395 0.09 25.80 -7.99
N THR A 396 0.74 25.56 -6.85
CA THR A 396 1.98 24.77 -6.77
C THR A 396 1.68 23.38 -6.23
N GLY A 397 2.59 22.41 -6.38
CA GLY A 397 2.41 21.05 -5.82
C GLY A 397 1.56 20.13 -6.68
N LYS A 398 1.09 19.01 -6.09
CA LYS A 398 0.37 17.96 -6.82
C LYS A 398 -1.14 18.04 -6.57
N LEU A 399 -1.91 18.01 -7.66
CA LEU A 399 -3.36 17.92 -7.63
C LEU A 399 -3.75 16.46 -7.88
N SER A 400 -4.47 15.85 -6.94
CA SER A 400 -4.86 14.44 -6.97
C SER A 400 -6.36 14.33 -6.71
N VAL A 401 -6.98 13.28 -7.24
CA VAL A 401 -8.39 12.93 -6.97
C VAL A 401 -8.53 12.10 -5.69
N VAL A 402 -7.46 11.43 -5.27
CA VAL A 402 -7.43 10.53 -4.09
C VAL A 402 -6.62 11.10 -2.94
N ASP A 403 -5.57 11.87 -3.22
CA ASP A 403 -4.71 12.45 -2.20
C ASP A 403 -5.15 13.87 -1.84
N SER A 404 -4.86 14.26 -0.61
CA SER A 404 -5.06 15.64 -0.18
C SER A 404 -4.12 16.56 -0.94
N PHE A 405 -4.64 17.69 -1.43
CA PHE A 405 -3.83 18.72 -2.08
C PHE A 405 -2.69 19.19 -1.17
N THR A 406 -1.44 19.06 -1.63
CA THR A 406 -0.23 19.32 -0.84
C THR A 406 0.47 20.63 -1.17
N GLY A 407 -0.15 21.48 -1.98
CA GLY A 407 0.48 22.72 -2.47
C GLY A 407 -0.21 24.02 -2.07
N GLU A 408 0.18 25.11 -2.69
CA GLU A 408 -0.37 26.45 -2.44
C GLU A 408 -1.23 26.92 -3.62
N ILE A 409 -2.41 27.49 -3.33
CA ILE A 409 -3.26 28.11 -4.35
C ILE A 409 -2.77 29.53 -4.58
N ILE A 410 -2.18 29.78 -5.75
CA ILE A 410 -1.66 31.09 -6.14
C ILE A 410 -2.80 32.01 -6.60
N SER A 411 -3.72 31.51 -7.42
CA SER A 411 -4.90 32.28 -7.84
C SER A 411 -6.09 31.37 -8.17
N LEU A 412 -7.32 31.86 -7.93
CA LEU A 412 -8.54 31.17 -8.32
C LEU A 412 -9.55 32.18 -8.87
N ARG A 413 -9.82 32.12 -10.17
CA ARG A 413 -10.69 33.11 -10.87
C ARG A 413 -11.75 32.45 -11.73
N ARG A 414 -12.92 33.09 -11.83
CA ARG A 414 -13.98 32.68 -12.77
C ARG A 414 -13.48 32.92 -14.21
N THR A 415 -13.71 31.96 -15.10
CA THR A 415 -13.53 32.16 -16.54
C THR A 415 -14.77 32.85 -17.11
N GLU A 416 -14.57 33.89 -17.93
CA GLU A 416 -15.67 34.56 -18.65
C GLU A 416 -16.44 33.65 -19.60
#